data_AF-A0AA85FF16-F1
#
_entry.id   AF-A0AA85FF16-F1
#
_cell.length_a   1.000
_cell.length_b   1.000
_cell.length_c   1.000
_cell.angle_alpha   90.00
_cell.angle_beta   90.00
_cell.angle_gamma   90.00
#
_symmetry.space_group_name_H-M   'P 1'
#
loop_
_entity.id
_entity.type
_entity.pdbx_description
1 polymer ?
#
loop_
_entity_poly.entity_id
_entity_poly.type
_entity_poly.pdbx_seq_one_letter_code
_entity_poly.pdbx_strand_id
1 'polypeptide(L)'
;MMATKLLCEITDAPLTANQRLTLLKRYALPKLHYTGQLGIVSKADLEKVDLLIRNSVRKWLGLPHDTTNGYLHARIRDGGIGVEPLYPLAILRRSRRFVSCSARRCEMMEAVRISAAYKAIEGKSLSGMSLGGRMINSSHDVYDLWKTRLYSTLDGSGLKVSSQSTSSHIWVTSPKGMYPWMYQKALQLRGHTLKTKARESRGGRGNINLQSKGGCRRVESLTHILQECKVIQRLRIARHNRVVSKLEGSLRRAGSSVLHESYTPCGDSYVKPDLLACRMGAIFVLDVIICSDSRLRASWNAKIQKDRA
;
A
#
# COMPACT_ATOMS: atom_id res chain seq x y z
N MET A 1 6.64 27.69 -4.68
CA MET A 1 7.40 28.31 -3.58
C MET A 1 7.06 27.70 -2.21
N MET A 2 5.78 27.63 -1.80
CA MET A 2 5.42 27.05 -0.50
C MET A 2 5.63 25.53 -0.41
N ALA A 3 5.16 24.76 -1.41
CA ALA A 3 5.29 23.31 -1.40
C ALA A 3 6.75 22.84 -1.45
N THR A 4 7.59 23.52 -2.24
CA THR A 4 9.02 23.26 -2.32
C THR A 4 9.71 23.51 -0.98
N LYS A 5 9.41 24.64 -0.33
CA LYS A 5 9.98 24.96 1.00
C LYS A 5 9.61 23.89 2.05
N LEU A 6 8.33 23.51 2.13
CA LEU A 6 7.87 22.46 3.05
C LEU A 6 8.54 21.11 2.81
N LEU A 7 8.72 20.72 1.54
CA LEU A 7 9.36 19.44 1.21
C LEU A 7 10.86 19.45 1.48
N CYS A 8 11.54 20.58 1.26
CA CYS A 8 12.94 20.77 1.64
C CYS A 8 13.10 20.67 3.16
N GLU A 9 12.31 21.41 3.94
CA GLU A 9 12.33 21.36 5.41
C GLU A 9 12.17 19.93 5.96
N ILE A 10 11.25 19.13 5.40
CA ILE A 10 11.07 17.73 5.80
C ILE A 10 12.26 16.85 5.38
N THR A 11 12.86 17.14 4.22
CA THR A 11 13.98 16.37 3.68
C THR A 11 15.27 16.65 4.45
N ASP A 12 15.51 17.90 4.82
CA ASP A 12 16.75 18.35 5.46
C ASP A 12 16.76 18.01 6.95
N ALA A 13 15.59 17.89 7.57
CA ALA A 13 15.48 17.43 8.95
C ALA A 13 16.06 16.01 9.13
N PRO A 14 16.78 15.74 10.25
CA PRO A 14 17.41 14.45 10.56
C PRO A 14 16.36 13.42 11.03
N LEU A 15 15.44 13.07 10.13
CA LEU A 15 14.27 12.24 10.40
C LEU A 15 14.34 10.90 9.68
N THR A 16 13.78 9.88 10.33
CA THR A 16 13.57 8.57 9.70
C THR A 16 12.53 8.65 8.58
N ALA A 17 12.59 7.70 7.64
CA ALA A 17 11.67 7.65 6.50
C ALA A 17 10.18 7.61 6.92
N ASN A 18 9.86 6.89 8.01
CA ASN A 18 8.50 6.86 8.56
C ASN A 18 8.07 8.21 9.17
N GLN A 19 8.96 8.87 9.92
CA GLN A 19 8.70 10.19 10.49
C GLN A 19 8.44 11.22 9.38
N ARG A 20 9.25 11.23 8.31
CA ARG A 20 9.03 12.09 7.14
C ARG A 20 7.67 11.85 6.48
N LEU A 21 7.28 10.58 6.29
CA LEU A 21 5.95 10.24 5.78
C LEU A 21 4.83 10.70 6.71
N THR A 22 5.02 10.58 8.02
CA THR A 22 4.02 11.02 9.01
C THR A 22 3.86 12.53 8.97
N LEU A 23 4.96 13.28 8.90
CA LEU A 23 4.93 14.74 8.77
C LEU A 23 4.26 15.18 7.46
N LEU A 24 4.59 14.52 6.36
CA LEU A 24 3.97 14.78 5.06
C LEU A 24 2.44 14.58 5.14
N LYS A 25 1.99 13.44 5.65
CA LYS A 25 0.56 13.09 5.68
C LYS A 25 -0.24 13.92 6.69
N ARG A 26 0.32 14.20 7.87
CA ARG A 26 -0.41 14.82 8.98
C ARG A 26 -0.37 16.35 8.95
N TYR A 27 0.67 16.95 8.35
CA TYR A 27 0.84 18.40 8.38
C TYR A 27 0.96 19.01 6.98
N ALA A 28 1.89 18.53 6.15
CA ALA A 28 2.15 19.16 4.85
C ALA A 28 0.99 19.00 3.86
N LEU A 29 0.45 17.78 3.68
CA LEU A 29 -0.67 17.53 2.78
C LEU A 29 -1.93 18.30 3.18
N PRO A 30 -2.39 18.31 4.45
CA PRO A 30 -3.52 19.14 4.85
C PRO A 30 -3.31 20.63 4.55
N LYS A 31 -2.11 21.16 4.81
CA LYS A 31 -1.77 22.57 4.50
C LYS A 31 -1.85 22.86 3.00
N LEU A 32 -1.32 21.97 2.17
CA LEU A 32 -1.38 22.08 0.71
C LEU A 32 -2.80 21.93 0.17
N HIS A 33 -3.58 20.98 0.70
CA HIS A 33 -4.99 20.82 0.34
C HIS A 33 -5.82 22.05 0.70
N TYR A 34 -5.56 22.68 1.85
CA TYR A 34 -6.23 23.92 2.24
C TYR A 34 -5.93 25.03 1.23
N THR A 35 -4.66 25.24 0.88
CA THR A 35 -4.29 26.25 -0.14
C THR A 35 -4.86 25.94 -1.52
N GLY A 36 -4.91 24.67 -1.93
CA GLY A 36 -5.47 24.26 -3.22
C GLY A 36 -7.01 24.30 -3.28
N GLN A 37 -7.67 24.33 -2.13
CA GLN A 37 -9.13 24.48 -2.03
C GLN A 37 -9.58 25.94 -2.02
N LEU A 38 -8.86 26.81 -1.32
CA LEU A 38 -9.23 28.23 -1.20
C LEU A 38 -8.63 29.10 -2.30
N GLY A 39 -7.45 28.75 -2.82
CA GLY A 39 -6.78 29.50 -3.87
C GLY A 39 -7.28 29.17 -5.27
N ILE A 40 -7.14 30.14 -6.18
CA ILE A 40 -7.28 29.92 -7.63
C ILE A 40 -6.00 29.23 -8.12
N VAL A 41 -5.92 27.92 -7.89
CA VAL A 41 -4.78 27.10 -8.33
C VAL A 41 -5.14 26.36 -9.60
N SER A 42 -4.26 26.44 -10.62
CA SER A 42 -4.43 25.73 -11.88
C SER A 42 -4.20 24.22 -11.71
N LYS A 43 -4.77 23.42 -12.62
CA LYS A 43 -4.51 21.97 -12.68
C LYS A 43 -3.01 21.69 -12.81
N ALA A 44 -2.33 22.39 -13.71
CA ALA A 44 -0.91 22.19 -13.99
C ALA A 44 -0.05 22.43 -12.74
N ASP A 45 -0.40 23.40 -11.91
CA ASP A 45 0.35 23.68 -10.68
C ASP A 45 0.15 22.57 -9.63
N LEU A 46 -1.07 22.06 -9.49
CA LEU A 46 -1.34 20.92 -8.59
C LEU A 46 -0.58 19.66 -9.05
N GLU A 47 -0.56 19.37 -10.35
CA GLU A 47 0.17 18.23 -10.91
C GLU A 47 1.70 18.37 -10.74
N LYS A 48 2.24 19.59 -10.89
CA LYS A 48 3.66 19.89 -10.59
C LYS A 48 3.98 19.63 -9.12
N VAL A 49 3.11 20.04 -8.19
CA VAL A 49 3.33 19.78 -6.76
C VAL A 49 3.23 18.28 -6.46
N ASP A 50 2.27 17.57 -7.05
CA ASP A 50 2.16 16.10 -6.90
C ASP A 50 3.41 15.38 -7.45
N LEU A 51 4.03 15.87 -8.52
CA LEU A 51 5.31 15.36 -9.01
C LEU A 51 6.43 15.52 -7.96
N LEU A 52 6.54 16.71 -7.36
CA LEU A 52 7.54 16.98 -6.31
C LEU A 52 7.32 16.10 -5.07
N ILE A 53 6.08 15.94 -4.64
CA ILE A 53 5.72 15.07 -3.50
C ILE A 53 6.12 13.63 -3.82
N ARG A 54 5.73 13.10 -4.98
CA ARG A 54 6.08 11.72 -5.37
C ARG A 54 7.59 11.49 -5.44
N ASN A 55 8.33 12.44 -5.99
CA ASN A 55 9.80 12.34 -6.07
C ASN A 55 10.44 12.36 -4.68
N SER A 56 9.98 13.23 -3.78
CA SER A 56 10.44 13.30 -2.40
C SER A 56 10.14 12.01 -1.64
N VAL A 57 8.91 11.50 -1.75
CA VAL A 57 8.50 10.24 -1.12
C VAL A 57 9.32 9.06 -1.64
N ARG A 58 9.55 8.97 -2.96
CA ARG A 58 10.42 7.92 -3.52
C ARG A 58 11.82 7.99 -2.94
N LYS A 59 12.41 9.19 -2.87
CA LYS A 59 13.75 9.40 -2.29
C LYS A 59 13.79 8.97 -0.81
N TRP A 60 12.84 9.41 0.01
CA TRP A 60 12.82 9.08 1.45
C TRP A 60 12.65 7.58 1.71
N LEU A 61 11.89 6.88 0.86
CA LEU A 61 11.62 5.45 1.00
C LEU A 61 12.62 4.56 0.24
N GLY A 62 13.54 5.16 -0.51
CA GLY A 62 14.45 4.43 -1.40
C GLY A 62 13.71 3.67 -2.50
N LEU A 63 12.54 4.14 -2.94
CA LEU A 63 11.78 3.48 -3.99
C LEU A 63 12.38 3.82 -5.37
N PRO A 64 12.50 2.84 -6.27
CA PRO A 64 12.88 3.07 -7.66
C PRO A 64 12.01 4.11 -8.38
N HIS A 65 12.57 4.79 -9.38
CA HIS A 65 11.83 5.77 -10.20
C HIS A 65 10.67 5.13 -10.99
N ASP A 66 10.80 3.86 -11.38
CA ASP A 66 9.77 3.09 -12.09
C ASP A 66 8.60 2.65 -11.19
N THR A 67 8.65 2.94 -9.89
CA THR A 67 7.58 2.58 -8.95
C THR A 67 6.27 3.27 -9.34
N THR A 68 5.22 2.45 -9.39
CA THR A 68 3.91 2.86 -9.88
C THR A 68 3.32 3.95 -8.99
N ASN A 69 2.76 5.00 -9.60
CA ASN A 69 2.09 6.08 -8.86
C ASN A 69 0.90 5.54 -8.04
N GLY A 70 0.25 4.47 -8.53
CA GLY A 70 -0.81 3.77 -7.79
C GLY A 70 -0.34 3.25 -6.44
N TYR A 71 0.90 2.79 -6.31
CA TYR A 71 1.43 2.32 -5.03
C TYR A 71 1.58 3.47 -4.02
N LEU A 72 1.92 4.68 -4.47
CA LEU A 72 2.02 5.85 -3.61
C LEU A 72 0.64 6.33 -3.13
N HIS A 73 -0.31 6.44 -4.05
CA HIS A 73 -1.61 7.09 -3.81
C HIS A 73 -2.75 6.19 -3.36
N ALA A 74 -2.71 4.88 -3.68
CA ALA A 74 -3.72 3.96 -3.21
C ALA A 74 -3.75 3.92 -1.67
N ARG A 75 -4.94 3.68 -1.12
CA ARG A 75 -5.14 3.63 0.33
C ARG A 75 -4.31 2.50 0.95
N ILE A 76 -4.00 2.64 2.23
CA ILE A 76 -3.19 1.64 2.96
C ILE A 76 -3.88 0.27 2.98
N ARG A 77 -5.20 0.23 3.22
CA ARG A 77 -6.00 -0.99 3.14
C ARG A 77 -5.97 -1.67 1.77
N ASP A 78 -5.88 -0.89 0.70
CA ASP A 78 -5.87 -1.38 -0.69
C ASP A 78 -4.45 -1.70 -1.20
N GLY A 79 -3.45 -1.74 -0.31
CA GLY A 79 -2.08 -2.12 -0.68
C GLY A 79 -1.13 -0.95 -0.96
N GLY A 80 -1.62 0.30 -0.99
CA GLY A 80 -0.77 1.47 -1.23
C GLY A 80 -0.11 2.04 0.03
N ILE A 81 0.70 3.08 -0.15
CA ILE A 81 1.31 3.84 0.96
C ILE A 81 0.31 4.84 1.54
N GLY A 82 -0.67 5.30 0.77
CA GLY A 82 -1.69 6.26 1.22
C GLY A 82 -1.19 7.69 1.30
N VAL A 83 -0.38 8.13 0.34
CA VAL A 83 -0.06 9.55 0.14
C VAL A 83 -1.20 10.15 -0.68
N GLU A 84 -1.96 11.05 -0.07
CA GLU A 84 -3.11 11.65 -0.74
C GLU A 84 -2.67 12.54 -1.91
N PRO A 85 -3.21 12.35 -3.13
CA PRO A 85 -2.90 13.20 -4.27
C PRO A 85 -3.59 14.56 -4.15
N LEU A 86 -2.89 15.65 -4.49
CA LEU A 86 -3.50 16.98 -4.53
C LEU A 86 -4.48 17.11 -5.69
N TYR A 87 -4.07 16.69 -6.88
CA TYR A 87 -4.95 16.58 -8.04
C TYR A 87 -5.45 15.14 -8.19
N PRO A 88 -6.77 14.91 -8.35
CA PRO A 88 -7.86 15.87 -8.53
C PRO A 88 -8.59 16.29 -7.23
N LEU A 89 -8.18 15.79 -6.05
CA LEU A 89 -8.94 15.94 -4.81
C LEU A 89 -9.14 17.39 -4.33
N ALA A 90 -8.14 18.25 -4.51
CA ALA A 90 -8.24 19.66 -4.13
C ALA A 90 -9.31 20.41 -4.95
N ILE A 91 -9.43 20.09 -6.24
CA ILE A 91 -10.46 20.66 -7.13
C ILE A 91 -11.82 20.13 -6.73
N LEU A 92 -11.98 18.81 -6.59
CA LEU A 92 -13.26 18.20 -6.19
C LEU A 92 -13.79 18.74 -4.85
N ARG A 93 -12.91 18.91 -3.86
CA ARG A 93 -13.28 19.47 -2.55
C ARG A 93 -13.65 20.94 -2.65
N ARG A 94 -12.94 21.73 -3.47
CA ARG A 94 -13.29 23.12 -3.76
C ARG A 94 -14.66 23.20 -4.40
N SER A 95 -14.94 22.38 -5.42
CA SER A 95 -16.24 22.32 -6.09
C SER A 95 -17.38 22.01 -5.12
N ARG A 96 -17.20 21.00 -4.26
CA ARG A 96 -18.21 20.66 -3.24
C ARG A 96 -18.43 21.78 -2.23
N ARG A 97 -17.36 22.43 -1.78
CA ARG A 97 -17.47 23.59 -0.88
C ARG A 97 -18.17 24.75 -1.55
N PHE A 98 -17.86 25.00 -2.82
CA PHE A 98 -18.50 26.03 -3.63
C PHE A 98 -20.01 25.77 -3.79
N VAL A 99 -20.41 24.54 -4.16
CA VAL A 99 -21.82 24.13 -4.24
C VAL A 99 -22.51 24.29 -2.89
N SER A 100 -21.87 23.88 -1.80
CA SER A 100 -22.41 24.05 -0.45
C SER A 100 -22.59 25.53 -0.07
N CYS A 101 -21.65 26.41 -0.43
CA CYS A 101 -21.79 27.85 -0.24
C CYS A 101 -22.89 28.44 -1.14
N SER A 102 -22.95 28.02 -2.41
CA SER A 102 -23.95 28.46 -3.39
C SER A 102 -25.38 28.07 -2.99
N ALA A 103 -25.56 26.96 -2.28
CA ALA A 103 -26.88 26.56 -1.80
C ALA A 103 -27.38 27.35 -0.58
N ARG A 104 -26.52 28.13 0.11
CA ARG A 104 -26.91 28.89 1.31
C ARG A 104 -27.69 30.15 0.95
N ARG A 105 -28.91 30.28 1.45
CA ARG A 105 -29.72 31.49 1.29
C ARG A 105 -29.40 32.47 2.42
N CYS A 106 -28.48 33.40 2.18
CA CYS A 106 -28.26 34.55 3.04
C CYS A 106 -27.84 35.77 2.20
N GLU A 107 -28.12 36.96 2.73
CA GLU A 107 -27.92 38.25 2.05
C GLU A 107 -26.47 38.46 1.60
N MET A 108 -25.49 38.13 2.47
CA MET A 108 -24.07 38.20 2.14
C MET A 108 -23.70 37.31 0.94
N MET A 109 -24.24 36.08 0.89
CA MET A 109 -23.96 35.19 -0.24
C MET A 109 -24.62 35.66 -1.53
N GLU A 110 -25.76 36.34 -1.45
CA GLU A 110 -26.43 36.93 -2.61
C GLU A 110 -25.59 38.05 -3.23
N ALA A 111 -25.05 38.95 -2.40
CA ALA A 111 -24.10 39.98 -2.85
C ALA A 111 -22.83 39.36 -3.45
N VAL A 112 -22.30 38.30 -2.85
CA VAL A 112 -21.10 37.60 -3.35
C VAL A 112 -21.35 36.91 -4.70
N ARG A 113 -22.55 36.34 -4.94
CA ARG A 113 -22.91 35.69 -6.22
C ARG A 113 -22.86 36.63 -7.41
N ILE A 114 -23.19 37.90 -7.20
CA ILE A 114 -23.17 38.92 -8.26
C ILE A 114 -21.74 39.25 -8.68
N SER A 115 -20.77 39.11 -7.77
CA SER A 115 -19.37 39.46 -8.01
C SER A 115 -18.74 38.67 -9.17
N ALA A 116 -17.93 39.36 -9.98
CA ALA A 116 -17.20 38.75 -11.11
C ALA A 116 -16.24 37.63 -10.65
N ALA A 117 -15.65 37.79 -9.45
CA ALA A 117 -14.75 36.80 -8.86
C ALA A 117 -15.49 35.48 -8.57
N TYR A 118 -16.72 35.53 -8.07
CA TYR A 118 -17.53 34.34 -7.79
C TYR A 118 -17.89 33.60 -9.09
N LYS A 119 -18.37 34.32 -10.11
CA LYS A 119 -18.72 33.75 -11.42
C LYS A 119 -17.52 33.08 -12.12
N ALA A 120 -16.32 33.67 -11.99
CA ALA A 120 -15.10 33.08 -12.53
C ALA A 120 -14.68 31.77 -11.83
N ILE A 121 -14.99 31.61 -10.53
CA ILE A 121 -14.74 30.39 -9.76
C ILE A 121 -15.80 29.33 -10.07
N GLU A 122 -17.05 29.74 -10.22
CA GLU A 122 -18.19 28.89 -10.57
C GLU A 122 -17.94 28.11 -11.87
N GLY A 123 -17.60 28.83 -12.95
CA GLY A 123 -17.33 28.24 -14.26
C GLY A 123 -16.16 27.24 -14.28
N LYS A 124 -15.23 27.35 -13.33
CA LYS A 124 -14.07 26.44 -13.18
C LYS A 124 -14.31 25.28 -12.23
N SER A 125 -15.34 25.35 -11.38
CA SER A 125 -15.56 24.39 -10.30
C SER A 125 -16.64 23.36 -10.62
N LEU A 126 -17.57 23.65 -11.54
CA LEU A 126 -18.76 22.81 -11.79
C LEU A 126 -18.57 21.73 -12.87
N SER A 127 -17.43 21.67 -13.56
CA SER A 127 -17.19 20.63 -14.56
C SER A 127 -16.80 19.30 -13.91
N GLY A 128 -17.62 18.27 -14.12
CA GLY A 128 -17.26 16.88 -13.80
C GLY A 128 -15.91 16.54 -14.41
N MET A 129 -14.99 16.02 -13.60
CA MET A 129 -13.61 15.78 -14.04
C MET A 129 -13.52 14.40 -14.68
N SER A 130 -13.23 14.33 -15.98
CA SER A 130 -12.87 13.05 -16.61
C SER A 130 -11.40 12.76 -16.37
N LEU A 131 -11.09 11.65 -15.69
CA LEU A 131 -9.72 11.18 -15.49
C LEU A 131 -9.61 9.74 -15.98
N GLY A 132 -8.92 9.54 -17.11
CA GLY A 132 -8.75 8.22 -17.72
C GLY A 132 -10.08 7.61 -18.22
N GLY A 133 -10.95 8.44 -18.81
CA GLY A 133 -12.22 8.01 -19.41
C GLY A 133 -13.36 7.77 -18.41
N ARG A 134 -13.13 7.98 -17.11
CA ARG A 134 -14.17 7.91 -16.07
C ARG A 134 -14.49 9.30 -15.52
N MET A 135 -15.79 9.58 -15.37
CA MET A 135 -16.29 10.73 -14.64
C MET A 135 -15.97 10.56 -13.15
N ILE A 136 -15.29 11.54 -12.56
CA ILE A 136 -14.97 11.58 -11.13
C ILE A 136 -15.86 12.64 -10.48
N ASN A 137 -16.78 12.17 -9.63
CA ASN A 137 -17.72 13.02 -8.90
C ASN A 137 -17.45 13.00 -7.39
N SER A 138 -16.69 12.01 -6.92
CA SER A 138 -16.41 11.81 -5.52
C SER A 138 -14.94 11.57 -5.21
N SER A 139 -14.55 11.89 -3.96
CA SER A 139 -13.24 11.50 -3.45
C SER A 139 -13.07 9.99 -3.44
N HIS A 140 -14.14 9.21 -3.29
CA HIS A 140 -14.08 7.75 -3.33
C HIS A 140 -13.65 7.24 -4.71
N ASP A 141 -14.21 7.83 -5.78
CA ASP A 141 -13.91 7.46 -7.16
C ASP A 141 -12.42 7.68 -7.47
N VAL A 142 -11.81 8.74 -6.91
CA VAL A 142 -10.37 9.00 -7.02
C VAL A 142 -9.55 7.88 -6.38
N TYR A 143 -9.93 7.47 -5.18
CA TYR A 143 -9.22 6.38 -4.49
C TYR A 143 -9.40 5.04 -5.19
N ASP A 144 -10.59 4.77 -5.75
CA ASP A 144 -10.85 3.56 -6.50
C ASP A 144 -10.09 3.54 -7.83
N LEU A 145 -9.95 4.70 -8.49
CA LEU A 145 -9.10 4.82 -9.67
C LEU A 145 -7.64 4.45 -9.34
N TRP A 146 -7.09 4.97 -8.23
CA TRP A 146 -5.72 4.62 -7.82
C TRP A 146 -5.57 3.16 -7.43
N LYS A 147 -6.59 2.58 -6.79
CA LYS A 147 -6.67 1.14 -6.50
C LYS A 147 -6.64 0.31 -7.79
N THR A 148 -7.50 0.63 -8.75
CA THR A 148 -7.54 -0.08 -10.04
C THR A 148 -6.20 0.05 -10.78
N ARG A 149 -5.60 1.25 -10.80
CA ARG A 149 -4.27 1.50 -11.39
C ARG A 149 -3.16 0.74 -10.68
N LEU A 150 -3.23 0.58 -9.37
CA LEU A 150 -2.27 -0.24 -8.64
C LEU A 150 -2.40 -1.70 -9.07
N TYR A 151 -3.62 -2.24 -9.06
CA TYR A 151 -3.88 -3.65 -9.36
C TYR A 151 -3.64 -4.04 -10.82
N SER A 152 -3.70 -3.08 -11.75
CA SER A 152 -3.36 -3.30 -13.16
C SER A 152 -1.85 -3.36 -13.43
N THR A 153 -1.02 -2.99 -12.45
CA THR A 153 0.45 -3.02 -12.60
C THR A 153 1.03 -4.36 -12.17
N LEU A 154 2.18 -4.74 -12.72
CA LEU A 154 2.90 -5.94 -12.30
C LEU A 154 3.21 -5.90 -10.80
N ASP A 155 3.67 -4.74 -10.31
CA ASP A 155 4.08 -4.52 -8.91
C ASP A 155 2.90 -4.61 -7.92
N GLY A 156 1.72 -4.12 -8.33
CA GLY A 156 0.52 -4.10 -7.50
C GLY A 156 -0.45 -5.25 -7.72
N SER A 157 -0.22 -6.11 -8.70
CA SER A 157 -1.09 -7.24 -9.04
C SER A 157 -1.29 -8.22 -7.88
N GLY A 158 -0.26 -8.40 -7.03
CA GLY A 158 -0.36 -9.18 -5.80
C GLY A 158 -1.31 -8.55 -4.79
N LEU A 159 -1.34 -7.22 -4.68
CA LEU A 159 -2.04 -6.52 -3.60
C LEU A 159 -3.57 -6.52 -3.70
N LYS A 160 -4.17 -7.21 -4.68
CA LYS A 160 -5.62 -7.28 -4.89
C LYS A 160 -6.40 -7.75 -3.67
N VAL A 161 -5.80 -8.63 -2.87
CA VAL A 161 -6.42 -9.24 -1.68
C VAL A 161 -6.15 -8.41 -0.40
N SER A 162 -5.33 -7.37 -0.49
CA SER A 162 -4.91 -6.52 0.63
C SER A 162 -6.09 -5.98 1.46
N SER A 163 -7.19 -5.62 0.80
CA SER A 163 -8.35 -5.03 1.47
C SER A 163 -9.09 -5.99 2.40
N GLN A 164 -8.89 -7.31 2.26
CA GLN A 164 -9.51 -8.32 3.13
C GLN A 164 -8.87 -8.36 4.53
N SER A 165 -7.64 -7.85 4.68
CA SER A 165 -6.90 -7.88 5.94
C SER A 165 -6.32 -6.51 6.29
N THR A 166 -7.21 -5.54 6.57
CA THR A 166 -6.79 -4.15 6.86
C THR A 166 -5.80 -4.07 8.03
N SER A 167 -5.97 -4.90 9.07
CA SER A 167 -5.09 -4.94 10.24
C SER A 167 -3.64 -5.33 9.91
N SER A 168 -3.43 -6.12 8.85
CA SER A 168 -2.08 -6.54 8.39
C SER A 168 -1.23 -5.38 7.87
N HIS A 169 -1.84 -4.22 7.58
CA HIS A 169 -1.16 -3.06 7.02
C HIS A 169 -0.93 -1.92 8.02
N ILE A 170 -1.28 -2.11 9.30
CA ILE A 170 -1.14 -1.06 10.33
C ILE A 170 0.31 -0.58 10.48
N TRP A 171 1.28 -1.49 10.29
CA TRP A 171 2.71 -1.17 10.37
C TRP A 171 3.18 -0.14 9.33
N VAL A 172 2.43 0.05 8.23
CA VAL A 172 2.74 1.08 7.22
C VAL A 172 2.59 2.48 7.80
N THR A 173 1.61 2.69 8.68
CA THR A 173 1.35 3.96 9.37
C THR A 173 2.12 4.05 10.69
N SER A 174 2.17 2.95 11.44
CA SER A 174 2.79 2.90 12.77
C SER A 174 3.71 1.69 12.88
N PRO A 175 4.98 1.79 12.44
CA PRO A 175 5.95 0.70 12.49
C PRO A 175 6.54 0.55 13.90
N LYS A 176 5.69 0.27 14.90
CA LYS A 176 6.12 0.07 16.30
C LYS A 176 7.10 -1.11 16.39
N GLY A 177 8.24 -0.88 17.03
CA GLY A 177 9.28 -1.90 17.22
C GLY A 177 10.04 -2.32 15.96
N MET A 178 9.93 -1.55 14.87
CA MET A 178 10.64 -1.82 13.62
C MET A 178 11.79 -0.83 13.43
N TYR A 179 12.97 -1.35 13.08
CA TYR A 179 14.10 -0.49 12.74
C TYR A 179 13.83 0.33 11.46
N PRO A 180 14.33 1.58 11.35
CA PRO A 180 14.08 2.45 10.20
C PRO A 180 14.47 1.82 8.85
N TRP A 181 15.62 1.13 8.78
CA TRP A 181 16.07 0.45 7.57
C TRP A 181 15.13 -0.72 7.18
N MET A 182 14.60 -1.43 8.18
CA MET A 182 13.68 -2.54 7.98
C MET A 182 12.34 -2.04 7.46
N TYR A 183 11.87 -0.88 7.94
CA TYR A 183 10.67 -0.22 7.41
C TYR A 183 10.77 0.07 5.92
N GLN A 184 11.89 0.66 5.47
CA GLN A 184 12.12 0.92 4.05
C GLN A 184 12.14 -0.39 3.24
N LYS A 185 12.84 -1.41 3.72
CA LYS A 185 12.89 -2.72 3.04
C LYS A 185 11.54 -3.43 3.01
N ALA A 186 10.75 -3.32 4.07
CA ALA A 186 9.41 -3.90 4.13
C ALA A 186 8.46 -3.23 3.13
N LEU A 187 8.54 -1.90 2.99
CA LEU A 187 7.79 -1.18 1.95
C LEU A 187 8.26 -1.57 0.55
N GLN A 188 9.58 -1.68 0.34
CA GLN A 188 10.11 -2.12 -0.94
C GLN A 188 9.62 -3.53 -1.30
N LEU A 189 9.64 -4.45 -0.33
CA LEU A 189 9.14 -5.82 -0.48
C LEU A 189 7.65 -5.83 -0.82
N ARG A 190 6.84 -5.07 -0.07
CA ARG A 190 5.39 -4.96 -0.26
C ARG A 190 5.02 -4.42 -1.64
N GLY A 191 5.75 -3.43 -2.14
CA GLY A 191 5.56 -2.87 -3.48
C GLY A 191 6.22 -3.67 -4.62
N HIS A 192 6.77 -4.86 -4.34
CA HIS A 192 7.58 -5.64 -5.29
C HIS A 192 8.75 -4.86 -5.91
N THR A 193 9.29 -3.87 -5.18
CA THR A 193 10.32 -2.93 -5.65
C THR A 193 11.74 -3.22 -5.19
N LEU A 194 11.94 -4.32 -4.46
CA LEU A 194 13.28 -4.81 -4.19
C LEU A 194 14.01 -5.14 -5.50
N LYS A 195 15.31 -4.90 -5.48
CA LYS A 195 16.21 -5.09 -6.61
C LYS A 195 16.28 -6.58 -6.99
N THR A 196 15.89 -6.92 -8.21
CA THR A 196 16.11 -8.24 -8.83
C THR A 196 16.47 -8.05 -10.30
N LYS A 197 17.13 -9.02 -10.94
CA LYS A 197 17.47 -8.89 -12.37
C LYS A 197 16.26 -8.64 -13.26
N ALA A 198 15.13 -9.30 -13.00
CA ALA A 198 13.88 -9.09 -13.75
C ALA A 198 13.31 -7.67 -13.58
N ARG A 199 13.62 -7.00 -12.46
CA ARG A 199 13.24 -5.60 -12.27
C ARG A 199 14.22 -4.66 -12.96
N GLU A 200 15.52 -4.93 -12.86
CA GLU A 200 16.57 -4.13 -13.50
C GLU A 200 16.50 -4.16 -15.03
N SER A 201 15.91 -5.21 -15.61
CA SER A 201 15.68 -5.30 -17.05
C SER A 201 14.53 -4.43 -17.55
N ARG A 202 13.70 -3.86 -16.65
CA ARG A 202 12.66 -2.91 -17.03
C ARG A 202 13.33 -1.64 -17.59
N GLY A 203 12.85 -1.17 -18.74
CA GLY A 203 13.44 -0.02 -19.43
C GLY A 203 14.41 -0.38 -20.56
N GLY A 204 14.40 -1.64 -21.04
CA GLY A 204 14.94 -1.97 -22.36
C GLY A 204 16.47 -2.04 -22.44
N ARG A 205 17.16 -2.21 -21.32
CA ARG A 205 18.61 -2.47 -21.34
C ARG A 205 18.84 -3.89 -21.89
N GLY A 206 19.09 -4.03 -23.19
CA GLY A 206 19.75 -5.16 -23.87
C GLY A 206 19.39 -6.61 -23.49
N ASN A 207 20.14 -7.56 -24.06
CA ASN A 207 19.99 -8.99 -23.83
C ASN A 207 20.60 -9.39 -22.46
N ILE A 208 19.96 -8.98 -21.35
CA ILE A 208 20.45 -9.24 -20.00
C ILE A 208 20.08 -10.66 -19.56
N ASN A 209 21.05 -11.41 -19.05
CA ASN A 209 20.78 -12.70 -18.40
C ASN A 209 19.94 -12.50 -17.12
N LEU A 210 18.64 -12.82 -17.22
CA LEU A 210 17.67 -12.72 -16.12
C LEU A 210 17.68 -13.91 -15.17
N GLN A 211 18.51 -14.92 -15.40
CA GLN A 211 18.52 -16.13 -14.56
C GLN A 211 18.97 -15.79 -13.13
N SER A 212 18.33 -16.46 -12.17
CA SER A 212 18.63 -16.37 -10.75
C SER A 212 20.13 -16.56 -10.48
N LYS A 213 20.70 -15.64 -9.68
CA LYS A 213 22.08 -15.74 -9.17
C LYS A 213 22.33 -17.03 -8.39
N GLY A 214 21.29 -17.65 -7.85
CA GLY A 214 21.40 -18.93 -7.15
C GLY A 214 21.63 -20.14 -8.07
N GLY A 215 21.64 -19.97 -9.40
CA GLY A 215 21.94 -21.05 -10.34
C GLY A 215 20.75 -21.95 -10.69
N CYS A 216 19.53 -21.64 -10.24
CA CYS A 216 18.34 -22.45 -10.54
C CYS A 216 17.75 -22.22 -11.95
N ARG A 217 18.43 -21.46 -12.81
CA ARG A 217 18.10 -21.19 -14.24
C ARG A 217 16.72 -20.57 -14.53
N ARG A 218 15.93 -20.27 -13.50
CA ARG A 218 14.66 -19.50 -13.61
C ARG A 218 14.92 -18.00 -13.58
N VAL A 219 13.99 -17.23 -14.12
CA VAL A 219 14.01 -15.76 -14.06
C VAL A 219 14.02 -15.27 -12.61
N GLU A 220 14.94 -14.36 -12.30
CA GLU A 220 15.12 -13.77 -10.98
C GLU A 220 14.06 -12.71 -10.69
N SER A 221 12.88 -13.17 -10.29
CA SER A 221 11.80 -12.33 -9.75
C SER A 221 11.65 -12.52 -8.25
N LEU A 222 11.06 -11.52 -7.57
CA LEU A 222 10.78 -11.63 -6.14
C LEU A 222 9.87 -12.82 -5.82
N THR A 223 8.85 -13.06 -6.64
CA THR A 223 7.95 -14.21 -6.49
C THR A 223 8.73 -15.51 -6.59
N HIS A 224 9.60 -15.64 -7.60
CA HIS A 224 10.44 -16.83 -7.75
C HIS A 224 11.33 -17.05 -6.53
N ILE A 225 12.11 -16.05 -6.12
CA ILE A 225 13.01 -16.12 -4.96
C ILE A 225 12.21 -16.53 -3.71
N LEU A 226 11.17 -15.76 -3.38
CA LEU A 226 10.49 -15.87 -2.09
C LEU A 226 9.54 -17.06 -1.99
N GLN A 227 9.05 -17.62 -3.10
CA GLN A 227 8.01 -18.65 -3.09
C GLN A 227 8.48 -19.98 -3.71
N GLU A 228 9.36 -19.99 -4.71
CA GLU A 228 9.58 -21.16 -5.55
C GLU A 228 11.03 -21.66 -5.61
N CYS A 229 12.01 -20.78 -5.39
CA CYS A 229 13.42 -21.04 -5.72
C CYS A 229 14.06 -22.16 -4.89
N LYS A 230 14.21 -23.36 -5.45
CA LYS A 230 14.74 -24.54 -4.72
C LYS A 230 16.08 -24.30 -4.02
N VAL A 231 16.96 -23.46 -4.60
CA VAL A 231 18.28 -23.12 -4.03
C VAL A 231 18.18 -22.52 -2.63
N ILE A 232 17.16 -21.68 -2.38
CA ILE A 232 16.93 -21.05 -1.07
C ILE A 232 15.78 -21.70 -0.29
N GLN A 233 15.46 -22.97 -0.59
CA GLN A 233 14.40 -23.70 0.11
C GLN A 233 14.62 -23.71 1.62
N ARG A 234 15.85 -23.91 2.09
CA ARG A 234 16.19 -23.85 3.53
C ARG A 234 15.79 -22.52 4.17
N LEU A 235 16.04 -21.40 3.48
CA LEU A 235 15.66 -20.07 3.97
C LEU A 235 14.13 -19.86 3.95
N ARG A 236 13.42 -20.44 2.98
CA ARG A 236 11.94 -20.40 2.97
C ARG A 236 11.35 -21.18 4.14
N ILE A 237 11.88 -22.36 4.44
CA ILE A 237 11.47 -23.17 5.59
C ILE A 237 11.80 -22.43 6.90
N ALA A 238 13.01 -21.86 7.02
CA ALA A 238 13.37 -21.06 8.19
C ALA A 238 12.44 -19.84 8.38
N ARG A 239 12.05 -19.17 7.29
CA ARG A 239 11.07 -18.07 7.33
C ARG A 239 9.71 -18.56 7.83
N HIS A 240 9.23 -19.69 7.32
CA HIS A 240 7.99 -20.33 7.75
C HIS A 240 8.03 -20.65 9.25
N ASN A 241 9.03 -21.39 9.70
CA ASN A 241 9.17 -21.82 11.09
C ASN A 241 9.26 -20.62 12.03
N ARG A 242 9.93 -19.54 11.64
CA ARG A 242 9.97 -18.30 12.44
C ARG A 242 8.58 -17.66 12.62
N VAL A 243 7.69 -17.77 11.64
CA VAL A 243 6.30 -17.31 11.78
C VAL A 243 5.53 -18.24 12.72
N VAL A 244 5.67 -19.55 12.56
CA VAL A 244 5.05 -20.57 13.42
C VAL A 244 5.46 -20.37 14.89
N SER A 245 6.76 -20.27 15.18
CA SER A 245 7.25 -20.05 16.56
C SER A 245 6.76 -18.74 17.17
N LYS A 246 6.61 -17.68 16.35
CA LYS A 246 6.05 -16.41 16.84
C LYS A 246 4.55 -16.51 17.16
N LEU A 247 3.81 -17.28 16.36
CA LEU A 247 2.40 -17.56 16.59
C LEU A 247 2.23 -18.39 17.86
N GLU A 248 3.02 -19.46 18.01
CA GLU A 248 3.07 -20.28 19.22
C GLU A 248 3.33 -19.43 20.47
N GLY A 249 4.40 -18.61 20.48
CA GLY A 249 4.70 -17.75 21.62
C GLY A 249 3.62 -16.70 21.91
N SER A 250 2.79 -16.35 20.92
CA SER A 250 1.63 -15.45 21.12
C SER A 250 0.43 -16.20 21.72
N LEU A 251 0.17 -17.42 21.27
CA LEU A 251 -0.88 -18.30 21.80
C LEU A 251 -0.59 -18.71 23.25
N ARG A 252 0.66 -19.08 23.56
CA ARG A 252 1.09 -19.40 24.94
C ARG A 252 0.92 -18.22 25.89
N ARG A 253 1.33 -17.01 25.48
CA ARG A 253 1.11 -15.78 26.27
C ARG A 253 -0.37 -15.44 26.46
N ALA A 254 -1.22 -15.87 25.54
CA ALA A 254 -2.67 -15.72 25.65
C ALA A 254 -3.31 -16.78 26.57
N GLY A 255 -2.54 -17.72 27.14
CA GLY A 255 -3.00 -18.78 28.04
C GLY A 255 -3.40 -20.09 27.36
N SER A 256 -3.11 -20.26 26.07
CA SER A 256 -3.36 -21.54 25.38
C SER A 256 -2.22 -22.53 25.61
N SER A 257 -2.54 -23.81 25.83
CA SER A 257 -1.54 -24.88 25.70
C SER A 257 -1.35 -25.17 24.21
N VAL A 258 -0.09 -25.24 23.77
CA VAL A 258 0.23 -25.41 22.34
C VAL A 258 1.11 -26.64 22.15
N LEU A 259 0.76 -27.48 21.19
CA LEU A 259 1.57 -28.58 20.69
C LEU A 259 2.11 -28.19 19.31
N HIS A 260 3.41 -28.35 19.11
CA HIS A 260 4.09 -28.02 17.86
C HIS A 260 4.33 -29.30 17.07
N GLU A 261 3.98 -29.31 15.78
CA GLU A 261 4.24 -30.45 14.87
C GLU A 261 3.71 -31.81 15.39
N SER A 262 2.55 -31.82 16.03
CA SER A 262 1.96 -33.03 16.63
C SER A 262 1.46 -34.00 15.56
N TYR A 263 1.85 -35.27 15.68
CA TYR A 263 1.27 -36.36 14.89
C TYR A 263 -0.12 -36.68 15.42
N THR A 264 -1.15 -36.37 14.64
CA THR A 264 -2.55 -36.61 15.02
C THR A 264 -3.09 -37.76 14.17
N PRO A 265 -3.50 -38.89 14.77
CA PRO A 265 -4.12 -39.98 14.03
C PRO A 265 -5.42 -39.52 13.35
N CYS A 266 -5.59 -39.86 12.08
CA CYS A 266 -6.79 -39.61 11.30
C CYS A 266 -7.10 -40.86 10.44
N GLY A 267 -8.02 -41.70 10.93
CA GLY A 267 -8.30 -43.01 10.32
C GLY A 267 -7.04 -43.89 10.26
N ASP A 268 -6.74 -44.40 9.08
CA ASP A 268 -5.54 -45.21 8.79
C ASP A 268 -4.27 -44.36 8.53
N SER A 269 -4.37 -43.04 8.66
CA SER A 269 -3.28 -42.10 8.38
C SER A 269 -2.99 -41.17 9.56
N TYR A 270 -2.02 -40.28 9.40
CA TYR A 270 -1.74 -39.22 10.36
C TYR A 270 -1.70 -37.87 9.65
N VAL A 271 -2.30 -36.88 10.30
CA VAL A 271 -2.18 -35.48 9.90
C VAL A 271 -1.17 -34.80 10.82
N LYS A 272 -0.28 -34.01 10.22
CA LYS A 272 0.71 -33.20 10.94
C LYS A 272 0.42 -31.71 10.69
N PRO A 273 -0.44 -31.08 11.51
CA PRO A 273 -0.58 -29.63 11.50
C PRO A 273 0.66 -28.97 12.12
N ASP A 274 0.89 -27.69 11.78
CA ASP A 274 2.01 -26.94 12.37
C ASP A 274 1.82 -26.72 13.87
N LEU A 275 0.61 -26.32 14.29
CA LEU A 275 0.27 -26.09 15.70
C LEU A 275 -1.12 -26.62 16.04
N LEU A 276 -1.24 -27.24 17.21
CA LEU A 276 -2.52 -27.44 17.90
C LEU A 276 -2.56 -26.55 19.13
N ALA A 277 -3.59 -25.73 19.27
CA ALA A 277 -3.77 -24.87 20.43
C ALA A 277 -5.04 -25.27 21.18
N CYS A 278 -4.91 -25.60 22.46
CA CYS A 278 -6.04 -25.89 23.33
C CYS A 278 -6.30 -24.72 24.27
N ARG A 279 -7.57 -24.28 24.33
CA ARG A 279 -8.03 -23.21 25.22
C ARG A 279 -9.46 -23.48 25.64
N MET A 280 -9.72 -23.53 26.95
CA MET A 280 -11.07 -23.70 27.52
C MET A 280 -11.83 -24.91 26.94
N GLY A 281 -11.14 -26.05 26.76
CA GLY A 281 -11.73 -27.27 26.20
C GLY A 281 -11.91 -27.28 24.69
N ALA A 282 -11.64 -26.16 23.99
CA ALA A 282 -11.64 -26.12 22.52
C ALA A 282 -10.23 -26.34 21.97
N ILE A 283 -10.13 -27.18 20.92
CA ILE A 283 -8.89 -27.42 20.18
C ILE A 283 -8.96 -26.67 18.85
N PHE A 284 -7.95 -25.84 18.60
CA PHE A 284 -7.78 -25.11 17.35
C PHE A 284 -6.62 -25.76 16.58
N VAL A 285 -6.89 -26.15 15.32
CA VAL A 285 -5.87 -26.61 14.38
C VAL A 285 -5.38 -25.40 13.58
N LEU A 286 -4.07 -25.13 13.62
CA LEU A 286 -3.47 -24.04 12.86
C LEU A 286 -2.37 -24.60 11.96
N ASP A 287 -2.58 -24.47 10.65
CA ASP A 287 -1.58 -24.80 9.65
C ASP A 287 -1.17 -23.54 8.88
N VAL A 288 0.10 -23.15 9.01
CA VAL A 288 0.62 -21.88 8.50
C VAL A 288 1.03 -22.06 7.04
N ILE A 289 0.82 -21.00 6.26
CA ILE A 289 1.31 -20.96 4.89
C ILE A 289 1.82 -19.56 4.56
N ILE A 290 3.00 -19.52 3.94
CA ILE A 290 3.52 -18.31 3.32
C ILE A 290 3.41 -18.48 1.82
N CYS A 291 2.53 -17.70 1.20
CA CYS A 291 2.29 -17.72 -0.23
C CYS A 291 2.26 -16.30 -0.80
N SER A 292 2.27 -16.18 -2.13
CA SER A 292 1.93 -14.93 -2.80
C SER A 292 0.43 -14.71 -2.76
N ASP A 293 0.00 -13.44 -2.68
CA ASP A 293 -1.41 -13.05 -2.62
C ASP A 293 -2.27 -13.66 -3.73
N SER A 294 -1.70 -13.88 -4.93
CA SER A 294 -2.39 -14.52 -6.06
C SER A 294 -2.78 -15.98 -5.82
N ARG A 295 -2.07 -16.69 -4.93
CA ARG A 295 -2.31 -18.10 -4.62
C ARG A 295 -3.06 -18.29 -3.30
N LEU A 296 -3.42 -17.22 -2.60
CA LEU A 296 -3.97 -17.30 -1.24
C LEU A 296 -5.14 -18.28 -1.12
N ARG A 297 -6.15 -18.17 -2.00
CA ARG A 297 -7.33 -19.06 -1.99
C ARG A 297 -6.99 -20.51 -2.31
N ALA A 298 -6.15 -20.74 -3.32
CA ALA A 298 -5.75 -22.09 -3.71
C ALA A 298 -4.93 -22.76 -2.59
N SER A 299 -3.99 -22.02 -2.00
CA SER A 299 -3.18 -22.45 -0.86
C SER A 299 -4.01 -22.73 0.39
N TRP A 300 -5.00 -21.89 0.67
CA TRP A 300 -5.95 -22.09 1.76
C TRP A 300 -6.77 -23.37 1.58
N ASN A 301 -7.34 -23.58 0.39
CA ASN A 301 -8.11 -24.78 0.09
C ASN A 301 -7.27 -26.06 0.19
N ALA A 302 -6.02 -26.02 -0.29
CA ALA A 302 -5.11 -27.16 -0.18
C ALA A 302 -4.79 -27.54 1.28
N LYS A 303 -4.65 -26.54 2.17
CA LYS A 303 -4.46 -26.76 3.61
C LYS A 303 -5.71 -27.34 4.27
N ILE A 304 -6.90 -26.83 3.93
CA ILE A 304 -8.17 -27.40 4.42
C ILE A 304 -8.33 -28.85 3.98
N GLN A 305 -8.02 -29.17 2.73
CA GLN A 305 -8.09 -30.55 2.22
C GLN A 305 -7.10 -31.47 2.94
N LYS A 306 -5.88 -30.99 3.19
CA LYS A 306 -4.86 -31.73 3.94
C LYS A 306 -5.32 -32.06 5.37
N ASP A 307 -5.92 -31.10 6.07
CA ASP A 307 -6.25 -31.25 7.49
C ASP A 307 -7.65 -31.84 7.76
N ARG A 308 -8.46 -32.02 6.70
CA ARG A 308 -9.76 -32.73 6.76
C ARG A 308 -9.69 -34.18 6.34
N ALA A 309 -8.64 -34.56 5.61
CA ALA A 309 -8.38 -35.93 5.20
C ALA A 309 -7.91 -36.76 6.40
#